data_AF-A0A8I1QJQ2-F1
#
_entry.id   AF-A0A8I1QJQ2-F1
#
_cell.length_a   1.000
_cell.length_b   1.000
_cell.length_c   1.000
_cell.angle_alpha   90.00
_cell.angle_beta   90.00
_cell.angle_gamma   90.00
#
_symmetry.space_group_name_H-M   'P 1'
#
loop_
_entity.id
_entity.type
_entity.pdbx_description
1 polymer ?
#
loop_
_entity_poly.entity_id
_entity_poly.type
_entity_poly.pdbx_seq_one_letter_code
_entity_poly.pdbx_strand_id
1 'polypeptide(L)'
;MKNLLLILAIATAPLSLGALSLPVLAAASSELGDMTNFHTIVADTLGIAQSGDLAGAEKRITDFETAWDKAAAALRPLSVDKWTRIDHAADAAIEGLRAGSPDPAAVVQSLNGLIAVLDDPNGGTGASVAAAMPATFAVSNADGSPLPCEVALETLRTAAAGRTPTDQAKYDQLLGKGLERCNADDDKRADGFFADAYALLG
;
A
#
# COMPACT_ATOMS: atom_id res chain seq x y z
N MET A 1 52.67 13.90 -71.50
CA MET A 1 52.28 12.76 -70.63
C MET A 1 51.00 13.15 -69.92
N LYS A 2 50.09 12.19 -69.74
CA LYS A 2 48.65 12.37 -69.46
C LYS A 2 48.34 13.19 -68.19
N ASN A 3 47.24 13.94 -68.28
CA ASN A 3 46.50 14.61 -67.21
C ASN A 3 45.89 13.63 -66.18
N LEU A 4 45.42 14.23 -65.07
CA LEU A 4 44.24 13.91 -64.23
C LEU A 4 44.45 13.40 -62.78
N LEU A 5 43.84 14.19 -61.87
CA LEU A 5 43.05 13.86 -60.66
C LEU A 5 43.69 13.73 -59.25
N LEU A 6 43.54 14.84 -58.51
CA LEU A 6 42.99 15.00 -57.14
C LEU A 6 42.25 13.77 -56.56
N ILE A 7 42.50 13.40 -55.29
CA ILE A 7 41.46 13.28 -54.23
C ILE A 7 42.03 13.70 -52.86
N LEU A 8 41.36 14.67 -52.26
CA LEU A 8 41.49 15.19 -50.90
C LEU A 8 40.76 14.24 -49.93
N ALA A 9 41.44 13.67 -48.95
CA ALA A 9 40.79 12.97 -47.84
C ALA A 9 40.65 13.92 -46.65
N ILE A 10 39.48 14.56 -46.53
CA ILE A 10 39.07 15.30 -45.33
C ILE A 10 38.71 14.27 -44.27
N ALA A 11 39.51 14.16 -43.21
CA ALA A 11 39.16 13.38 -42.03
C ALA A 11 38.11 14.16 -41.22
N THR A 12 36.83 13.91 -41.50
CA THR A 12 35.74 14.32 -40.61
C THR A 12 35.73 13.37 -39.41
N ALA A 13 36.27 13.82 -38.28
CA ALA A 13 36.05 13.13 -37.02
C ALA A 13 34.61 13.39 -36.57
N PRO A 14 33.79 12.37 -36.28
CA PRO A 14 32.47 12.59 -35.69
C PRO A 14 32.64 13.08 -34.25
N LEU A 15 32.30 14.34 -33.99
CA LEU A 15 32.00 14.81 -32.64
C LEU A 15 30.70 14.12 -32.20
N SER A 16 30.84 13.02 -31.48
CA SER A 16 29.72 12.35 -30.82
C SER A 16 29.14 13.27 -29.75
N LEU A 17 28.03 13.95 -30.06
CA LEU A 17 27.16 14.49 -29.02
C LEU A 17 26.61 13.30 -28.24
N GLY A 18 27.13 13.09 -27.03
CA GLY A 18 26.57 12.13 -26.10
C GLY A 18 25.11 12.46 -25.84
N ALA A 19 24.22 11.53 -26.20
CA ALA A 19 22.83 11.62 -25.81
C ALA A 19 22.75 11.65 -24.28
N LEU A 20 22.27 12.75 -23.73
CA LEU A 20 21.79 12.81 -22.35
C LEU A 20 20.58 11.88 -22.25
N SER A 21 20.82 10.62 -21.88
CA SER A 21 19.77 9.72 -21.41
C SER A 21 19.31 10.21 -20.05
N LEU A 22 18.30 11.09 -20.03
CA LEU A 22 17.51 11.31 -18.83
C LEU A 22 16.78 10.00 -18.51
N PRO A 23 16.84 9.48 -17.28
CA PRO A 23 15.95 8.40 -16.89
C PRO A 23 14.53 8.96 -16.91
N VAL A 24 13.73 8.56 -17.91
CA VAL A 24 12.28 8.57 -17.75
C VAL A 24 12.02 7.58 -16.62
N LEU A 25 11.62 8.08 -15.46
CA LEU A 25 10.92 7.25 -14.49
C LEU A 25 9.62 6.84 -15.17
N ALA A 26 9.62 5.66 -15.78
CA ALA A 26 8.38 4.98 -16.08
C ALA A 26 7.72 4.71 -14.73
N ALA A 27 6.60 5.37 -14.47
CA ALA A 27 5.72 5.00 -13.37
C ALA A 27 5.46 3.49 -13.53
N ALA A 28 5.90 2.70 -12.55
CA ALA A 28 5.63 1.27 -12.55
C ALA A 28 4.11 1.14 -12.57
N SER A 29 3.55 0.72 -13.71
CA SER A 29 2.13 0.44 -13.78
C SER A 29 1.85 -0.63 -12.73
N SER A 30 1.03 -0.28 -11.74
CA SER A 30 0.37 -1.31 -10.94
C SER A 30 -0.27 -2.29 -11.93
N GLU A 31 -0.35 -3.59 -11.61
CA GLU A 31 -1.07 -4.55 -12.48
C GLU A 31 -2.52 -4.10 -12.75
N LEU A 32 -3.07 -3.22 -11.91
CA LEU A 32 -4.37 -2.59 -12.05
C LEU A 32 -4.40 -1.39 -13.03
N GLY A 33 -3.26 -0.97 -13.57
CA GLY A 33 -3.15 0.16 -14.50
C GLY A 33 -3.04 1.52 -13.81
N ASP A 34 -3.65 2.53 -14.43
CA ASP A 34 -3.60 3.93 -13.99
C ASP A 34 -4.61 4.21 -12.88
N MET A 35 -4.10 4.49 -11.66
CA MET A 35 -4.90 4.78 -10.46
C MET A 35 -5.09 6.29 -10.21
N THR A 36 -4.59 7.17 -11.09
CA THR A 36 -4.48 8.62 -10.83
C THR A 36 -5.82 9.27 -10.49
N ASN A 37 -6.92 8.87 -11.16
CA ASN A 37 -8.25 9.41 -10.87
C ASN A 37 -8.73 9.04 -9.46
N PHE A 38 -8.52 7.79 -9.04
CA PHE A 38 -8.87 7.32 -7.70
C PHE A 38 -8.07 8.06 -6.63
N HIS A 39 -6.74 8.11 -6.80
CA HIS A 39 -5.86 8.85 -5.90
C HIS A 39 -6.26 10.33 -5.78
N THR A 40 -6.58 10.99 -6.89
CA THR A 40 -7.01 12.40 -6.89
C THR A 40 -8.28 12.62 -6.08
N ILE A 41 -9.28 11.75 -6.24
CA ILE A 41 -10.53 11.87 -5.48
C ILE A 41 -10.28 11.67 -3.98
N VAL A 42 -9.48 10.68 -3.59
CA VAL A 42 -9.18 10.44 -2.16
C VAL A 42 -8.35 11.56 -1.55
N ALA A 43 -7.36 12.09 -2.27
CA ALA A 43 -6.56 13.23 -1.83
C ALA A 43 -7.42 14.49 -1.62
N ASP A 44 -8.38 14.75 -2.52
CA ASP A 44 -9.32 15.84 -2.36
C ASP A 44 -10.26 15.60 -1.16
N THR A 45 -10.78 14.38 -0.99
CA THR A 45 -11.57 14.00 0.19
C THR A 45 -10.80 14.26 1.49
N LEU A 46 -9.52 13.87 1.53
CA LEU A 46 -8.62 14.13 2.67
C LEU A 46 -8.48 15.63 2.95
N GLY A 47 -8.23 16.45 1.93
CA GLY A 47 -8.13 17.90 2.09
C GLY A 47 -9.41 18.52 2.65
N ILE A 48 -10.58 18.05 2.18
CA ILE A 48 -11.88 18.49 2.70
C ILE A 48 -12.06 18.06 4.16
N ALA A 49 -11.76 16.81 4.51
CA ALA A 49 -11.86 16.31 5.89
C ALA A 49 -10.92 17.08 6.84
N GLN A 50 -9.69 17.37 6.42
CA GLN A 50 -8.71 18.14 7.20
C GLN A 50 -9.16 19.60 7.45
N SER A 51 -10.03 20.15 6.60
CA SER A 51 -10.65 21.46 6.82
C SER A 51 -11.78 21.44 7.86
N GLY A 52 -12.21 20.25 8.31
CA GLY A 52 -13.33 20.05 9.23
C GLY A 52 -14.69 19.82 8.55
N ASP A 53 -14.76 19.86 7.21
CA ASP A 53 -15.99 19.64 6.45
C ASP A 53 -16.22 18.14 6.19
N LEU A 54 -16.65 17.40 7.22
CA LEU A 54 -16.88 15.96 7.08
C LEU A 54 -18.05 15.62 6.13
N ALA A 55 -19.05 16.49 6.02
CA ALA A 55 -20.16 16.30 5.09
C ALA A 55 -19.71 16.48 3.62
N GLY A 56 -18.84 17.47 3.36
CA GLY A 56 -18.19 17.63 2.06
C GLY A 56 -17.28 16.45 1.72
N ALA A 57 -16.55 15.92 2.70
CA ALA A 57 -15.71 14.73 2.53
C ALA A 57 -16.56 13.48 2.22
N GLU A 58 -17.67 13.27 2.92
CA GLU A 58 -18.62 12.18 2.65
C GLU A 58 -19.17 12.23 1.22
N LYS A 59 -19.49 13.43 0.74
CA LYS A 59 -19.91 13.62 -0.64
C LYS A 59 -18.79 13.23 -1.63
N ARG A 60 -17.54 13.64 -1.36
CA ARG A 60 -16.43 13.37 -2.27
C ARG A 60 -15.99 11.91 -2.25
N ILE A 61 -16.07 11.21 -1.11
CA ILE A 61 -15.81 9.77 -1.08
C ILE A 61 -16.91 8.96 -1.80
N THR A 62 -18.14 9.48 -1.89
CA THR A 62 -19.19 8.87 -2.71
C THR A 62 -18.87 8.97 -4.22
N ASP A 63 -18.19 10.03 -4.66
CA ASP A 63 -17.68 10.12 -6.04
C ASP A 63 -16.59 9.07 -6.31
N PHE A 64 -15.75 8.77 -5.30
CA PHE A 64 -14.76 7.69 -5.36
C PHE A 64 -15.46 6.33 -5.54
N GLU A 65 -16.40 5.99 -4.65
CA GLU A 65 -17.14 4.72 -4.66
C GLU A 65 -17.80 4.49 -6.03
N THR A 66 -18.48 5.51 -6.54
CA THR A 66 -19.11 5.46 -7.87
C THR A 66 -18.11 5.17 -9.00
N ALA A 67 -16.93 5.80 -8.95
CA ALA A 67 -15.89 5.58 -9.95
C ALA A 67 -15.26 4.18 -9.82
N TRP A 68 -15.03 3.72 -8.59
CA TRP A 68 -14.42 2.44 -8.27
C TRP A 68 -15.32 1.28 -8.71
N ASP A 69 -16.60 1.32 -8.38
CA ASP A 69 -17.61 0.33 -8.78
C ASP A 69 -17.69 0.21 -10.30
N LYS A 70 -17.69 1.33 -11.01
CA LYS A 70 -17.72 1.35 -12.48
C LYS A 70 -16.49 0.70 -13.09
N ALA A 71 -15.34 0.79 -12.43
CA ALA A 71 -14.09 0.21 -12.89
C ALA A 71 -13.89 -1.26 -12.44
N ALA A 72 -14.61 -1.72 -11.43
CA ALA A 72 -14.41 -3.01 -10.78
C ALA A 72 -14.36 -4.19 -11.77
N ALA A 73 -15.29 -4.24 -12.74
CA ALA A 73 -15.34 -5.31 -13.74
C ALA A 73 -14.08 -5.37 -14.64
N ALA A 74 -13.41 -4.23 -14.85
CA ALA A 74 -12.18 -4.15 -15.62
C ALA A 74 -10.93 -4.37 -14.75
N LEU A 75 -10.93 -3.87 -13.52
CA LEU A 75 -9.76 -3.89 -12.62
C LEU A 75 -9.58 -5.23 -11.92
N ARG A 76 -10.66 -5.81 -11.38
CA ARG A 76 -10.61 -7.02 -10.56
C ARG A 76 -9.96 -8.22 -11.26
N PRO A 77 -10.18 -8.49 -12.56
CA PRO A 77 -9.52 -9.60 -13.26
C PRO A 77 -8.01 -9.39 -13.49
N LEU A 78 -7.51 -8.16 -13.43
CA LEU A 78 -6.09 -7.87 -13.66
C LEU A 78 -5.23 -8.30 -12.47
N SER A 79 -5.76 -8.13 -11.25
CA SER A 79 -5.12 -8.62 -10.02
C SER A 79 -6.15 -8.63 -8.90
N VAL A 80 -6.70 -9.81 -8.58
CA VAL A 80 -7.72 -9.95 -7.53
C VAL A 80 -7.18 -9.47 -6.18
N ASP A 81 -5.95 -9.88 -5.83
CA ASP A 81 -5.37 -9.55 -4.53
C ASP A 81 -5.14 -8.04 -4.35
N LYS A 82 -4.65 -7.35 -5.37
CA LYS A 82 -4.42 -5.90 -5.33
C LYS A 82 -5.73 -5.13 -5.32
N TRP A 83 -6.69 -5.56 -6.13
CA TRP A 83 -8.02 -4.98 -6.17
C TRP A 83 -8.68 -5.09 -4.78
N THR A 84 -8.68 -6.28 -4.18
CA THR A 84 -9.24 -6.52 -2.84
C THR A 84 -8.56 -5.69 -1.75
N ARG A 85 -7.24 -5.45 -1.84
CA ARG A 85 -6.54 -4.57 -0.88
C ARG A 85 -7.04 -3.12 -0.95
N ILE A 86 -7.18 -2.57 -2.16
CA ILE A 86 -7.71 -1.22 -2.34
C ILE A 86 -9.18 -1.15 -1.91
N ASP A 87 -9.97 -2.15 -2.30
CA ASP A 87 -11.40 -2.28 -1.98
C ASP A 87 -11.64 -2.22 -0.46
N HIS A 88 -10.91 -3.03 0.31
CA HIS A 88 -11.00 -3.04 1.76
C HIS A 88 -10.58 -1.70 2.41
N ALA A 89 -9.51 -1.07 1.90
CA ALA A 89 -9.10 0.24 2.39
C ALA A 89 -10.14 1.33 2.06
N ALA A 90 -10.82 1.21 0.92
CA ALA A 90 -11.90 2.10 0.52
C ALA A 90 -13.13 1.94 1.41
N ASP A 91 -13.54 0.70 1.70
CA ASP A 91 -14.65 0.40 2.60
C ASP A 91 -14.44 1.06 3.97
N ALA A 92 -13.26 0.91 4.57
CA ALA A 92 -12.93 1.54 5.86
C ALA A 92 -13.03 3.08 5.82
N ALA A 93 -12.60 3.72 4.71
CA ALA A 93 -12.71 5.17 4.55
C ALA A 93 -14.17 5.62 4.35
N ILE A 94 -14.94 4.89 3.55
CA ILE A 94 -16.36 5.15 3.28
C ILE A 94 -17.19 4.98 4.56
N GLU A 95 -16.99 3.88 5.29
CA GLU A 95 -17.67 3.60 6.56
C GLU A 95 -17.33 4.65 7.62
N GLY A 96 -16.06 5.03 7.74
CA GLY A 96 -15.63 6.07 8.67
C GLY A 96 -16.34 7.40 8.43
N LEU A 97 -16.47 7.81 7.17
CA LEU A 97 -17.17 9.04 6.78
C LEU A 97 -18.69 8.95 6.92
N ARG A 98 -19.28 7.76 6.72
CA ARG A 98 -20.74 7.52 6.81
C ARG A 98 -21.21 7.11 8.20
N ALA A 99 -20.31 7.00 9.17
CA ALA A 99 -20.69 6.75 10.55
C ALA A 99 -21.69 7.81 11.05
N GLY A 100 -22.65 7.45 11.89
CA GLY A 100 -23.65 8.41 12.39
C GLY A 100 -23.05 9.58 13.19
N SER A 101 -21.81 9.44 13.66
CA SER A 101 -20.99 10.49 14.25
C SER A 101 -19.53 10.23 13.84
N PRO A 102 -19.10 10.67 12.64
CA PRO A 102 -17.75 10.43 12.15
C PRO A 102 -16.71 11.07 13.08
N ASP A 103 -15.68 10.31 13.46
CA ASP A 103 -14.52 10.84 14.18
C ASP A 103 -13.56 11.48 13.16
N PRO A 104 -13.30 12.80 13.23
CA PRO A 104 -12.42 13.48 12.27
C PRO A 104 -11.01 12.88 12.19
N ALA A 105 -10.45 12.45 13.32
CA ALA A 105 -9.10 11.89 13.36
C ALA A 105 -9.07 10.51 12.69
N ALA A 106 -10.06 9.66 13.00
CA ALA A 106 -10.18 8.34 12.39
C ALA A 106 -10.46 8.42 10.88
N VAL A 107 -11.27 9.39 10.44
CA VAL A 107 -11.53 9.65 9.02
C VAL A 107 -10.26 10.09 8.28
N VAL A 108 -9.50 11.02 8.84
CA VAL A 108 -8.23 11.46 8.22
C VAL A 108 -7.25 10.30 8.14
N GLN A 109 -7.22 9.44 9.16
CA GLN A 109 -6.37 8.26 9.19
C GLN A 109 -6.77 7.23 8.13
N SER A 110 -8.06 6.90 8.00
CA SER A 110 -8.53 5.94 7.00
C SER A 110 -8.29 6.44 5.56
N LEU A 111 -8.46 7.75 5.31
CA LEU A 111 -8.16 8.37 4.01
C LEU A 111 -6.66 8.31 3.67
N ASN A 112 -5.77 8.55 4.64
CA ASN A 112 -4.32 8.36 4.43
C ASN A 112 -3.98 6.89 4.16
N GLY A 113 -4.63 5.95 4.86
CA GLY A 113 -4.47 4.52 4.62
C GLY A 113 -4.87 4.13 3.18
N LEU A 114 -6.01 4.64 2.70
CA LEU A 114 -6.44 4.42 1.32
C LEU A 114 -5.46 5.02 0.29
N ILE A 115 -4.93 6.22 0.52
CA ILE A 115 -3.89 6.82 -0.35
C ILE A 115 -2.65 5.91 -0.40
N ALA A 116 -2.17 5.44 0.75
CA ALA A 116 -0.99 4.58 0.80
C ALA A 116 -1.18 3.26 0.03
N VAL A 117 -2.37 2.65 0.12
CA VAL A 117 -2.69 1.43 -0.64
C VAL A 117 -2.87 1.70 -2.14
N LEU A 118 -3.37 2.88 -2.52
CA LEU A 118 -3.42 3.30 -3.93
C LEU A 118 -2.01 3.52 -4.51
N ASP A 119 -1.08 4.04 -3.70
CA ASP A 119 0.32 4.25 -4.09
C ASP A 119 1.12 2.94 -4.18
N ASP A 120 0.88 2.00 -3.26
CA ASP A 120 1.50 0.67 -3.27
C ASP A 120 0.51 -0.47 -2.97
N PRO A 121 -0.28 -0.91 -3.97
CA PRO A 121 -1.26 -1.98 -3.79
C PRO A 121 -0.61 -3.37 -3.67
N ASN A 122 0.72 -3.47 -3.79
CA ASN A 122 1.44 -4.71 -3.54
C ASN A 122 1.46 -5.06 -2.04
N GLY A 123 0.96 -4.17 -1.18
CA GLY A 123 0.83 -4.40 0.26
C GLY A 123 2.10 -4.11 1.03
N GLY A 124 2.99 -3.25 0.50
CA GLY A 124 4.29 -3.00 1.09
C GLY A 124 5.10 -4.28 1.14
N THR A 125 5.92 -4.55 0.12
CA THR A 125 7.00 -5.53 0.34
C THR A 125 7.76 -5.11 1.60
N GLY A 126 8.06 -6.06 2.49
CA GLY A 126 8.81 -5.84 3.72
C GLY A 126 10.22 -5.22 3.55
N ALA A 127 10.56 -4.72 2.36
CA ALA A 127 11.78 -3.99 2.06
C ALA A 127 11.86 -2.62 2.75
N SER A 128 10.73 -1.92 2.99
CA SER A 128 10.75 -0.61 3.66
C SER A 128 10.66 -0.69 5.19
N VAL A 129 10.26 -1.85 5.73
CA VAL A 129 10.34 -2.14 7.19
C VAL A 129 11.59 -2.92 7.59
N ALA A 130 12.37 -3.46 6.62
CA ALA A 130 13.64 -4.10 6.92
C ALA A 130 14.72 -3.13 7.46
N ALA A 131 14.58 -1.82 7.22
CA ALA A 131 15.48 -0.81 7.78
C ALA A 131 15.14 -0.42 9.23
N ALA A 132 13.98 -0.85 9.73
CA ALA A 132 13.59 -0.71 11.12
C ALA A 132 12.75 -1.93 11.50
N MET A 133 13.40 -3.06 11.80
CA MET A 133 12.78 -4.01 12.72
C MET A 133 12.92 -3.40 14.12
N PRO A 134 11.88 -2.81 14.71
CA PRO A 134 11.88 -2.60 16.15
C PRO A 134 11.96 -3.97 16.84
N ALA A 135 12.54 -3.99 18.04
CA ALA A 135 12.53 -5.17 18.92
C ALA A 135 11.12 -5.54 19.44
N THR A 136 10.07 -4.96 18.85
CA THR A 136 8.67 -5.05 19.27
C THR A 136 7.79 -5.30 18.04
N PHE A 137 6.89 -6.29 18.13
CA PHE A 137 5.85 -6.51 17.14
C PHE A 137 4.98 -5.27 16.98
N ALA A 138 4.98 -4.68 15.78
CA ALA A 138 4.07 -3.59 15.47
C ALA A 138 2.76 -4.21 14.95
N VAL A 139 1.73 -4.24 15.80
CA VAL A 139 0.31 -4.47 15.40
C VAL A 139 -0.31 -3.22 14.77
N SER A 140 0.49 -2.19 14.54
CA SER A 140 0.03 -0.91 14.05
C SER A 140 0.94 -0.40 12.95
N ASN A 141 0.34 0.26 11.97
CA ASN A 141 1.05 1.01 10.94
C ASN A 141 1.91 2.11 11.56
N ALA A 142 2.82 2.70 10.77
CA ALA A 142 3.67 3.80 11.21
C ALA A 142 2.90 5.05 11.68
N ASP A 143 1.62 5.15 11.32
CA ASP A 143 0.68 6.20 11.72
C ASP A 143 -0.14 5.84 12.98
N GLY A 144 0.10 4.68 13.59
CA GLY A 144 -0.60 4.20 14.77
C GLY A 144 -1.97 3.55 14.51
N SER A 145 -2.41 3.40 13.25
CA SER A 145 -3.63 2.63 12.95
C SER A 145 -3.38 1.14 13.19
N PRO A 146 -4.37 0.37 13.69
CA PRO A 146 -4.25 -1.08 13.77
C PRO A 146 -4.07 -1.69 12.36
N LEU A 147 -3.20 -2.70 12.28
CA LEU A 147 -3.04 -3.48 11.05
C LEU A 147 -4.30 -4.33 10.82
N PRO A 148 -4.74 -4.50 9.55
CA PRO A 148 -5.72 -5.53 9.23
C PRO A 148 -5.19 -6.89 9.69
N CYS A 149 -6.06 -7.76 10.20
CA CYS A 149 -5.58 -9.01 10.80
C CYS A 149 -4.70 -9.84 9.85
N GLU A 150 -5.05 -9.97 8.57
CA GLU A 150 -4.27 -10.73 7.60
C GLU A 150 -2.83 -10.18 7.47
N VAL A 151 -2.67 -8.86 7.60
CA VAL A 151 -1.37 -8.18 7.56
C VAL A 151 -0.60 -8.38 8.87
N ALA A 152 -1.27 -8.30 10.01
CA ALA A 152 -0.66 -8.59 11.31
C ALA A 152 -0.16 -10.05 11.38
N LEU A 153 -0.97 -11.00 10.88
CA LEU A 153 -0.63 -12.41 10.79
C LEU A 153 0.57 -12.66 9.87
N GLU A 154 0.60 -12.02 8.69
CA GLU A 154 1.71 -12.15 7.75
C GLU A 154 3.01 -11.55 8.32
N THR A 155 2.89 -10.43 9.04
CA THR A 155 4.01 -9.81 9.75
C THR A 155 4.57 -10.75 10.81
N LEU A 156 3.69 -11.41 11.60
CA LEU A 156 4.10 -12.39 12.61
C LEU A 156 4.80 -13.60 11.96
N ARG A 157 4.25 -14.15 10.87
CA ARG A 157 4.84 -15.27 10.13
C ARG A 157 6.19 -14.93 9.53
N THR A 158 6.32 -13.73 8.98
CA THR A 158 7.59 -13.21 8.45
C THR A 158 8.62 -13.06 9.57
N ALA A 159 8.22 -12.56 10.74
CA ALA A 159 9.11 -12.47 11.90
C ALA A 159 9.53 -13.83 12.46
N ALA A 160 8.65 -14.83 12.38
CA ALA A 160 8.94 -16.21 12.78
C ALA A 160 9.83 -16.95 11.77
N ALA A 161 10.00 -16.45 10.55
CA ALA A 161 10.83 -17.09 9.53
C ALA A 161 12.29 -17.19 10.00
N GLY A 162 12.74 -18.41 10.28
CA GLY A 162 14.10 -18.70 10.75
C GLY A 162 14.29 -18.58 12.26
N ARG A 163 13.22 -18.36 13.04
CA ARG A 163 13.23 -18.41 14.51
C ARG A 163 12.51 -19.65 15.00
N THR A 164 12.86 -20.11 16.20
CA THR A 164 12.12 -21.16 16.89
C THR A 164 11.50 -20.56 18.14
N PRO A 165 10.16 -20.59 18.29
CA PRO A 165 9.52 -20.16 19.51
C PRO A 165 10.10 -20.88 20.72
N THR A 166 10.33 -20.13 21.79
CA THR A 166 10.74 -20.66 23.10
C THR A 166 9.72 -21.65 23.68
N ASP A 167 8.45 -21.52 23.29
CA ASP A 167 7.36 -22.47 23.55
C ASP A 167 6.48 -22.61 22.30
N GLN A 168 6.71 -23.67 21.52
CA GLN A 168 5.99 -23.94 20.28
C GLN A 168 4.49 -24.15 20.51
N ALA A 169 4.12 -24.90 21.56
CA ALA A 169 2.72 -25.22 21.82
C ALA A 169 1.91 -23.98 22.20
N LYS A 170 2.51 -23.09 23.01
CA LYS A 170 1.90 -21.81 23.37
C LYS A 170 1.82 -20.86 22.17
N TYR A 171 2.84 -20.85 21.31
CA TYR A 171 2.84 -20.09 20.06
C TYR A 171 1.68 -20.53 19.15
N ASP A 172 1.51 -21.83 18.91
CA ASP A 172 0.43 -22.37 18.06
C ASP A 172 -0.95 -22.07 18.66
N GLN A 173 -1.09 -22.13 19.99
CA GLN A 173 -2.33 -21.79 20.68
C GLN A 173 -2.71 -20.30 20.50
N LEU A 174 -1.73 -19.40 20.62
CA LEU A 174 -1.94 -17.97 20.47
C LEU A 174 -2.29 -17.61 19.02
N LEU A 175 -1.61 -18.23 18.05
CA LEU A 175 -1.96 -18.13 16.63
C LEU A 175 -3.41 -18.55 16.36
N GLY A 176 -3.83 -19.71 16.88
CA GLY A 176 -5.19 -20.19 16.74
C GLY A 176 -6.23 -19.22 17.32
N LYS A 177 -5.96 -18.67 18.51
CA LYS A 177 -6.84 -17.66 19.14
C LYS A 177 -6.87 -16.36 18.36
N GLY A 178 -5.74 -15.90 17.84
CA GLY A 178 -5.67 -14.72 16.99
C GLY A 178 -6.54 -14.90 15.74
N LEU A 179 -6.37 -16.01 15.02
CA LEU A 179 -7.16 -16.36 13.84
C LEU A 179 -8.67 -16.43 14.12
N GLU A 180 -9.07 -17.01 15.25
CA GLU A 180 -10.48 -17.06 15.66
C GLU A 180 -11.07 -15.65 15.86
N ARG A 181 -10.30 -14.74 16.45
CA ARG A 181 -10.71 -13.33 16.64
C ARG A 181 -10.79 -12.59 15.32
N CYS A 182 -9.85 -12.81 14.42
CA CYS A 182 -9.88 -12.21 13.09
C CYS A 182 -11.09 -12.65 12.27
N ASN A 183 -11.42 -13.94 12.30
CA ASN A 183 -12.64 -14.44 11.66
C ASN A 183 -13.92 -13.87 12.30
N ALA A 184 -13.83 -13.36 13.54
CA ALA A 184 -14.92 -12.68 14.24
C ALA A 184 -14.88 -11.15 14.11
N ASP A 185 -14.01 -10.59 13.25
CA ASP A 185 -13.82 -9.14 13.07
C ASP A 185 -13.44 -8.40 14.37
N ASP A 186 -12.74 -9.12 15.26
CA ASP A 186 -12.37 -8.68 16.61
C ASP A 186 -10.87 -8.36 16.68
N ASP A 187 -10.43 -7.46 15.79
CA ASP A 187 -9.02 -7.15 15.53
C ASP A 187 -8.25 -6.79 16.80
N LYS A 188 -8.84 -5.96 17.68
CA LYS A 188 -8.20 -5.55 18.94
C LYS A 188 -7.79 -6.71 19.83
N ARG A 189 -8.58 -7.79 19.84
CA ARG A 189 -8.26 -8.99 20.62
C ARG A 189 -7.30 -9.91 19.85
N ALA A 190 -7.38 -9.95 18.52
CA ALA A 190 -6.41 -10.66 17.69
C ALA A 190 -4.99 -10.09 17.88
N ASP A 191 -4.86 -8.76 17.87
CA ASP A 191 -3.59 -8.04 18.06
C ASP A 191 -2.88 -8.44 19.35
N GLY A 192 -3.63 -8.55 20.44
CA GLY A 192 -3.10 -9.01 21.73
C GLY A 192 -2.52 -10.43 21.66
N PHE A 193 -3.21 -11.35 20.98
CA PHE A 193 -2.72 -12.73 20.82
C PHE A 193 -1.48 -12.79 19.92
N PHE A 194 -1.42 -11.99 18.86
CA PHE A 194 -0.25 -11.96 17.97
C PHE A 194 0.97 -11.30 18.63
N ALA A 195 0.78 -10.28 19.46
CA ALA A 195 1.85 -9.69 20.26
C ALA A 195 2.43 -10.70 21.27
N ASP A 196 1.57 -11.44 21.97
CA ASP A 196 1.99 -12.50 22.88
C ASP A 196 2.74 -13.63 22.15
N ALA A 197 2.30 -13.97 20.93
CA ALA A 197 2.96 -14.99 20.10
C ALA A 197 4.35 -14.52 19.63
N TYR A 198 4.48 -13.26 19.21
CA TYR A 198 5.76 -12.68 18.84
C TYR A 198 6.76 -12.67 20.00
N ALA A 199 6.30 -12.41 21.23
CA ALA A 199 7.17 -12.42 22.41
C ALA A 199 7.82 -13.79 22.70
N LEU A 200 7.29 -14.88 22.11
CA LEU A 200 7.88 -16.21 22.19
C LEU A 200 9.01 -16.43 21.16
N LEU A 201 9.10 -15.58 20.12
CA LEU A 201 10.13 -15.62 19.08
C LEU A 201 11.41 -14.93 19.59
N GLY A 202 12.18 -15.66 20.41
CA GLY A 202 13.49 -15.23 20.91
C GLY A 202 14.50 -14.96 19.83
#